data_AF-A0A0F5JT24-F1
#
_entry.id   AF-A0A0F5JT24-F1
#
_cell.length_a   1.000
_cell.length_b   1.000
_cell.length_c   1.000
_cell.angle_alpha   90.00
_cell.angle_beta   90.00
_cell.angle_gamma   90.00
#
_symmetry.space_group_name_H-M   'P 1'
#
loop_
_entity.id
_entity.type
_entity.pdbx_description
1 polymer ?
#
loop_
_entity_poly.entity_id
_entity_poly.type
_entity_poly.pdbx_seq_one_letter_code
_entity_poly.pdbx_strand_id
1 'polypeptide(L)'
;MKLATLRTTVATVALLSAPLAWAHAYPKHQEPPAGSTAPATLNAVVIDFDDGLEPAFSSIDVKDAQGKSVIREKAKVDANDNKRMSVGLTPLTPGVYTVAWVAVAAD
;
A
#
# COMPACT_ATOMS: atom_id res chain seq x y z
N MET A 1 -25.03 20.40 -40.59
CA MET A 1 -24.96 18.95 -40.29
C MET A 1 -23.55 18.37 -40.19
N LYS A 2 -22.54 18.79 -40.99
CA LYS A 2 -21.18 18.17 -40.96
C LYS A 2 -20.36 18.38 -39.67
N LEU A 3 -20.45 19.55 -39.02
CA LEU A 3 -19.68 19.83 -37.80
C LEU A 3 -20.25 19.16 -36.55
N ALA A 4 -21.57 18.97 -36.47
CA ALA A 4 -22.21 18.30 -35.34
C ALA A 4 -21.79 16.84 -35.29
N THR A 5 -21.85 16.13 -36.42
CA THR A 5 -21.41 14.73 -36.52
C THR A 5 -19.93 14.58 -36.19
N LEU A 6 -19.05 15.47 -36.68
CA LEU A 6 -17.62 15.42 -36.40
C LEU A 6 -17.31 15.60 -34.90
N ARG A 7 -18.03 16.50 -34.22
CA ARG A 7 -17.89 16.72 -32.77
C ARG A 7 -18.35 15.51 -31.97
N THR A 8 -19.46 14.88 -32.37
CA THR A 8 -19.95 13.66 -31.71
C THR A 8 -18.94 12.53 -31.85
N THR A 9 -18.37 12.32 -33.04
CA THR A 9 -17.39 11.25 -33.25
C THR A 9 -16.12 11.46 -32.43
N VAL A 10 -15.60 12.69 -32.34
CA VAL A 10 -14.41 13.01 -31.54
C VAL A 10 -14.68 12.80 -30.04
N ALA A 11 -15.85 13.22 -29.55
CA ALA A 11 -16.22 13.02 -28.14
C ALA A 11 -16.32 11.53 -27.77
N THR A 12 -16.93 10.70 -28.63
CA THR A 12 -17.05 9.26 -28.39
C THR A 12 -15.69 8.57 -28.38
N VAL A 13 -14.78 8.93 -29.30
CA VAL A 13 -13.42 8.37 -29.33
C VAL A 13 -12.64 8.78 -28.07
N ALA A 14 -12.78 10.02 -27.60
CA ALA A 14 -12.13 10.47 -26.37
C ALA A 14 -12.62 9.71 -25.12
N LEU A 15 -13.93 9.45 -25.02
CA LEU A 15 -14.52 8.66 -23.93
C LEU A 15 -14.04 7.20 -23.93
N LEU A 16 -13.85 6.61 -25.11
CA LEU A 16 -13.34 5.25 -25.28
C LEU A 16 -11.84 5.13 -24.93
N SER A 17 -11.10 6.24 -24.91
CA SER A 17 -9.68 6.28 -24.57
C SER A 17 -9.37 6.56 -23.10
N ALA A 18 -10.40 6.67 -22.24
CA ALA A 18 -10.17 6.86 -20.81
C ALA A 18 -9.60 5.57 -20.18
N PRO A 19 -8.47 5.65 -19.45
CA PRO A 19 -7.95 4.48 -18.74
C PRO A 19 -8.91 4.08 -17.61
N LEU A 20 -9.07 2.76 -17.40
CA LEU A 20 -9.68 2.26 -16.16
C LEU A 20 -8.66 2.45 -15.03
N ALA A 21 -8.92 3.39 -14.13
CA ALA A 21 -8.12 3.56 -12.91
C ALA A 21 -8.47 2.46 -11.89
N TRP A 22 -7.45 1.94 -11.21
CA TRP A 22 -7.61 0.98 -10.12
C TRP A 22 -7.31 1.69 -8.81
N ALA A 23 -8.27 2.49 -8.35
CA ALA A 23 -8.12 3.35 -7.16
C ALA A 23 -7.84 2.61 -5.83
N HIS A 24 -7.69 1.27 -5.83
CA HIS A 24 -7.40 0.48 -4.64
C HIS A 24 -6.06 -0.25 -4.80
N ALA A 25 -5.09 0.10 -3.96
CA ALA A 25 -3.85 -0.64 -3.81
C ALA A 25 -4.05 -1.86 -2.89
N TYR A 26 -3.83 -3.06 -3.41
CA TYR A 26 -3.94 -4.32 -2.67
C TYR A 26 -2.56 -4.91 -2.35
N PRO A 27 -2.38 -5.50 -1.15
CA PRO A 27 -1.14 -6.18 -0.80
C PRO A 27 -0.96 -7.43 -1.67
N LYS A 28 0.23 -7.55 -2.27
CA LYS A 28 0.68 -8.67 -3.10
C LYS A 28 1.66 -9.57 -2.39
N HIS A 29 2.53 -8.99 -1.56
CA HIS A 29 3.52 -9.71 -0.79
C HIS A 29 3.67 -9.05 0.59
N GLN A 30 3.91 -9.88 1.61
CA GLN A 30 4.03 -9.47 3.01
C GLN A 30 5.21 -10.20 3.62
N GLU A 31 6.11 -9.45 4.25
CA GLU A 31 7.24 -10.00 4.98
C GLU A 31 7.24 -9.44 6.41
N PRO A 32 7.01 -10.28 7.43
CA PRO A 32 6.69 -11.71 7.36
C PRO A 32 5.30 -11.99 6.78
N PRO A 33 5.04 -13.18 6.20
CA PRO A 33 3.70 -13.54 5.72
C PRO A 33 2.67 -13.59 6.86
N ALA A 34 1.42 -13.25 6.54
CA ALA A 34 0.32 -13.35 7.49
C ALA A 34 0.20 -14.77 8.08
N GLY A 35 0.07 -14.87 9.41
CA GLY A 35 -0.04 -16.14 10.13
C GLY A 35 1.27 -16.93 10.26
N SER A 36 2.40 -16.37 9.80
CA SER A 36 3.71 -17.02 9.94
C SER A 36 4.36 -16.74 11.30
N THR A 37 5.36 -17.56 11.65
CA THR A 37 6.28 -17.30 12.77
C THR A 37 7.56 -16.66 12.23
N ALA A 38 8.00 -15.57 12.85
CA ALA A 38 9.25 -14.89 12.52
C ALA A 38 10.24 -14.95 13.71
N PRO A 39 11.56 -14.89 13.46
CA PRO A 39 12.54 -14.82 14.53
C PRO A 39 12.42 -13.50 15.29
N ALA A 40 12.76 -13.50 16.58
CA ALA A 40 12.75 -12.28 17.41
C ALA A 40 13.76 -11.21 16.93
N THR A 41 14.69 -11.58 16.04
CA THR A 41 15.63 -10.67 15.38
C THR A 41 14.99 -9.87 14.24
N LEU A 42 13.74 -10.17 13.85
CA LEU A 42 13.00 -9.41 12.86
C LEU A 42 12.90 -7.95 13.32
N ASN A 43 13.37 -7.05 12.46
CA ASN A 43 13.48 -5.63 12.77
C ASN A 43 12.62 -4.75 11.86
N ALA A 44 11.84 -5.33 10.94
CA ALA A 44 10.94 -4.60 10.06
C ALA A 44 9.76 -5.46 9.60
N VAL A 45 8.67 -4.79 9.23
CA VAL A 45 7.61 -5.36 8.39
C VAL A 45 7.64 -4.66 7.04
N VAL A 46 7.46 -5.42 5.97
CA VAL A 46 7.41 -4.92 4.59
C VAL A 46 6.15 -5.45 3.90
N ILE A 47 5.46 -4.58 3.17
CA ILE A 47 4.30 -4.93 2.34
C ILE A 47 4.52 -4.36 0.94
N ASP A 48 4.46 -5.22 -0.07
CA ASP A 48 4.47 -4.83 -1.47
C ASP A 48 3.03 -4.86 -2.01
N PHE A 49 2.64 -3.82 -2.75
CA PHE A 49 1.30 -3.60 -3.29
C PHE A 49 1.28 -3.72 -4.82
N ASP A 50 0.09 -3.85 -5.41
CA ASP A 50 -0.06 -3.83 -6.87
C ASP A 50 -0.11 -2.43 -7.48
N ASP A 51 -0.31 -1.39 -6.67
CA ASP A 51 -0.28 -0.01 -7.11
C ASP A 51 0.62 0.90 -6.27
N GLY A 52 0.97 2.05 -6.86
CA GLY A 52 1.74 3.09 -6.20
C GLY A 52 0.95 3.73 -5.07
N LEU A 53 1.63 3.97 -3.95
CA LEU A 53 1.03 4.53 -2.75
C LEU A 53 1.30 6.03 -2.64
N GLU A 54 0.32 6.78 -2.13
CA GLU A 54 0.51 8.14 -1.65
C GLU A 54 1.19 8.12 -0.26
N PRO A 55 2.45 8.57 -0.14
CA PRO A 55 3.22 8.41 1.10
C PRO A 55 2.65 9.17 2.30
N ALA A 56 1.98 10.31 2.08
CA ALA A 56 1.45 11.12 3.16
C ALA A 56 0.23 10.49 3.87
N PHE A 57 -0.47 9.57 3.18
CA PHE A 57 -1.72 8.96 3.66
C PHE A 57 -1.63 7.45 3.86
N SER A 58 -0.50 6.82 3.51
CA SER A 58 -0.27 5.39 3.71
C SER A 58 0.51 5.13 5.01
N SER A 59 0.21 4.03 5.69
CA SER A 59 0.83 3.70 6.98
C SER A 59 0.84 2.20 7.30
N ILE A 60 1.76 1.80 8.17
CA ILE A 60 1.78 0.51 8.87
C ILE A 60 1.91 0.78 10.37
N ASP A 61 1.10 0.09 11.17
CA ASP A 61 1.28 -0.03 12.61
C ASP A 61 1.38 -1.51 12.99
N VAL A 62 2.22 -1.80 13.98
CA VAL A 62 2.42 -3.17 14.48
C VAL A 62 2.20 -3.16 15.97
N LYS A 63 1.28 -4.00 16.45
CA LYS A 63 0.90 -4.06 17.86
C LYS A 63 1.16 -5.43 18.44
N ASP A 64 1.61 -5.46 19.69
CA ASP A 64 1.67 -6.68 20.48
C ASP A 64 0.27 -7.16 20.91
N ALA A 65 0.20 -8.29 21.60
CA ALA A 65 -1.04 -8.88 22.10
C ALA A 65 -1.78 -7.99 23.12
N GLN A 66 -1.12 -6.99 23.69
CA GLN A 66 -1.71 -6.01 24.61
C GLN A 66 -2.19 -4.75 23.88
N GLY A 67 -2.03 -4.69 22.55
CA GLY A 67 -2.41 -3.55 21.72
C GLY A 67 -1.41 -2.40 21.77
N LYS A 68 -0.21 -2.60 22.35
CA LYS A 68 0.85 -1.59 22.38
C LYS A 68 1.60 -1.60 21.05
N SER A 69 1.80 -0.41 20.49
CA SER A 69 2.59 -0.25 19.26
C SER A 69 4.07 -0.57 19.52
N VAL A 70 4.67 -1.32 18.60
CA VAL A 70 6.08 -1.74 18.63
C VAL A 70 6.87 -1.23 17.42
N ILE A 71 6.32 -0.26 16.70
CA ILE A 71 7.05 0.43 15.63
C ILE A 71 8.11 1.36 16.24
N ARG A 72 9.29 1.42 15.62
CA ARG A 72 10.39 2.31 16.04
C ARG A 72 10.26 3.70 15.41
N GLU A 73 9.69 3.76 14.21
CA GLU A 73 9.45 4.99 13.47
C GLU A 73 8.16 4.90 12.67
N LYS A 74 7.73 6.03 12.07
CA LYS A 74 6.62 6.02 11.11
C LYS A 74 6.99 5.15 9.90
N ALA A 75 5.99 4.41 9.41
CA ALA A 75 6.10 3.69 8.15
C ALA A 75 6.50 4.62 6.99
N LYS A 76 7.19 4.04 6.00
CA LYS A 76 7.71 4.75 4.83
C LYS A 76 7.35 3.97 3.59
N VAL A 77 6.80 4.67 2.60
CA VAL A 77 6.77 4.22 1.21
C VAL A 77 8.17 4.42 0.61
N ASP A 78 8.69 3.43 -0.09
CA ASP A 78 10.02 3.50 -0.71
C ASP A 78 10.03 4.54 -1.84
N ALA A 79 11.04 5.41 -1.85
CA ALA A 79 11.17 6.47 -2.85
C ALA A 79 11.56 5.93 -4.24
N ASN A 80 12.18 4.75 -4.30
CA ASN A 80 12.58 4.08 -5.54
C ASN A 80 11.54 3.05 -6.02
N ASP A 81 10.61 2.66 -5.14
CA ASP A 81 9.49 1.77 -5.44
C ASP A 81 8.26 2.18 -4.62
N ASN A 82 7.44 3.05 -5.20
CA ASN A 82 6.26 3.57 -4.49
C ASN A 82 5.17 2.51 -4.25
N LYS A 83 5.36 1.26 -4.72
CA LYS A 83 4.47 0.13 -4.40
C LYS A 83 4.93 -0.63 -3.17
N ARG A 84 6.03 -0.23 -2.54
CA ARG A 84 6.59 -0.89 -1.36
C ARG A 84 6.49 0.02 -0.14
N MET A 85 5.92 -0.49 0.94
CA MET A 85 5.86 0.20 2.24
C MET A 85 6.52 -0.65 3.32
N SER A 86 7.26 -0.01 4.22
CA SER A 86 7.94 -0.68 5.32
C SER A 86 7.87 0.11 6.62
N VAL A 87 8.01 -0.59 7.75
CA VAL A 87 8.14 0.02 9.07
C VAL A 87 9.15 -0.75 9.90
N GLY A 88 10.10 -0.05 10.53
CA GLY A 88 11.03 -0.66 11.48
C GLY A 88 10.38 -0.93 12.83
N LEU A 89 10.86 -1.98 13.49
CA LEU A 89 10.34 -2.46 14.77
C LEU A 89 11.35 -2.23 15.90
N THR A 90 10.83 -2.02 17.10
CA THR A 90 11.62 -2.21 18.33
C THR A 90 11.92 -3.70 18.53
N PRO A 91 12.95 -4.08 19.33
CA PRO A 91 13.20 -5.48 19.65
C PRO A 91 11.94 -6.19 20.16
N LEU A 92 11.64 -7.35 19.59
CA LEU A 92 10.41 -8.09 19.87
C LEU A 92 10.64 -9.14 20.96
N THR A 93 9.65 -9.32 21.84
CA THR A 93 9.56 -10.49 22.71
C THR A 93 8.74 -11.59 22.02
N PRO A 94 8.90 -12.88 22.41
CA PRO A 94 8.04 -13.94 21.90
C PRO A 94 6.56 -13.65 22.17
N GLY A 95 5.73 -13.71 21.13
CA GLY A 95 4.30 -13.40 21.24
C GLY A 95 3.62 -13.28 19.88
N VAL A 96 2.31 -13.02 19.92
CA VAL A 96 1.50 -12.72 18.73
C VAL A 96 1.50 -11.22 18.49
N TYR A 97 1.69 -10.83 17.23
CA TYR A 97 1.65 -9.45 16.78
C TYR A 97 0.60 -9.27 15.69
N THR A 98 -0.03 -8.11 15.67
CA THR A 98 -0.96 -7.70 14.61
C THR A 98 -0.33 -6.61 13.77
N VAL A 99 -0.25 -6.83 12.46
CA VAL A 99 0.13 -5.81 11.48
C VAL A 99 -1.15 -5.18 10.93
N ALA A 100 -1.33 -3.89 11.16
CA ALA A 100 -2.41 -3.08 10.60
C ALA A 100 -1.82 -2.09 9.59
N TRP A 101 -2.51 -1.84 8.48
CA TRP A 101 -2.01 -1.04 7.37
C TRP A 101 -3.15 -0.23 6.73
N VAL A 102 -2.79 0.95 6.25
CA VAL A 102 -3.62 1.82 5.41
C VAL A 102 -2.84 2.05 4.13
N ALA A 103 -3.44 1.74 2.98
CA ALA A 103 -2.84 1.94 1.67
C ALA A 103 -3.76 2.85 0.86
N VAL A 104 -3.25 4.02 0.49
CA VAL A 104 -3.95 4.97 -0.38
C VAL A 104 -3.23 4.95 -1.72
N ALA A 105 -3.93 4.55 -2.77
CA ALA A 105 -3.38 4.58 -4.13
C ALA A 105 -3.06 6.03 -4.53
N ALA A 106 -2.06 6.21 -5.39
CA ALA A 106 -1.61 7.53 -5.83
C ALA A 106 -2.46 8.14 -6.96
N ASP A 107 -3.42 7.39 -7.52
CA ASP A 107 -4.21 7.74 -8.71
C ASP A 107 -5.64 8.26 -8.42
#